data_AF-A0A3G6UTW1-F1
#
_entry.id   AF-A0A3G6UTW1-F1
#
_cell.length_a   1.000
_cell.length_b   1.000
_cell.length_c   1.000
_cell.angle_alpha   90.00
_cell.angle_beta   90.00
_cell.angle_gamma   90.00
#
_symmetry.space_group_name_H-M   'P 1'
#
loop_
_entity.id
_entity.type
_entity.pdbx_description
1 polymer ?
#
loop_
_entity_poly.entity_id
_entity_poly.type
_entity_poly.pdbx_seq_one_letter_code
_entity_poly.pdbx_strand_id
1 'polypeptide(L)' 'MLGILFYIISLVFLMVALNYARQAQQAASYPPKWVLKQRAMVMAGGAGVTLLLGIMLSILH' A
#
# COMPACT_ATOMS: atom_id res chain seq x y z
N MET A 1 -15.69 12.21 9.63
CA MET A 1 -14.92 12.81 8.50
C MET A 1 -13.45 12.39 8.48
N LEU A 2 -12.73 12.34 9.61
CA LEU A 2 -11.29 12.06 9.62
C LEU A 2 -10.89 10.67 9.07
N GLY A 3 -11.67 9.62 9.37
CA GLY A 3 -11.39 8.24 8.90
C GLY A 3 -11.39 8.08 7.38
N ILE A 4 -12.13 8.93 6.65
CA ILE A 4 -12.20 8.90 5.18
C ILE A 4 -10.83 9.19 4.56
N LEU A 5 -10.05 10.12 5.14
CA LEU A 5 -8.70 10.43 4.67
C LEU A 5 -7.77 9.21 4.77
N PHE A 6 -7.85 8.46 5.88
CA PHE A 6 -7.05 7.26 6.07
C PHE A 6 -7.41 6.15 5.07
N TYR A 7 -8.69 6.01 4.72
CA TYR A 7 -9.12 5.09 3.68
C TYR A 7 -8.58 5.47 2.30
N ILE A 8 -8.61 6.76 1.95
CA ILE A 8 -8.05 7.26 0.68
C ILE A 8 -6.54 7.00 0.62
N ILE A 9 -5.81 7.32 1.70
CA ILE A 9 -4.36 7.06 1.79
C ILE A 9 -4.05 5.58 1.64
N SER A 10 -4.80 4.71 2.34
CA SER A 10 -4.67 3.25 2.21
C SER A 10 -4.86 2.78 0.77
N LEU A 11 -5.86 3.33 0.07
CA LEU A 11 -6.14 3.02 -1.33
C LEU A 11 -4.97 3.38 -2.25
N VAL A 12 -4.40 4.57 -2.07
CA VAL A 12 -3.22 5.02 -2.84
C VAL A 12 -2.02 4.11 -2.58
N PHE A 13 -1.73 3.77 -1.31
CA PHE A 13 -0.64 2.87 -0.98
C PHE A 13 -0.83 1.47 -1.56
N LEU A 14 -2.06 0.95 -1.56
CA LEU A 14 -2.40 -0.32 -2.17
C LEU A 14 -2.17 -0.29 -3.69
N MET A 15 -2.58 0.77 -4.38
CA MET A 15 -2.33 0.93 -5.82
C MET A 15 -0.84 0.96 -6.16
N VAL A 16 -0.04 1.67 -5.36
CA VAL A 16 1.42 1.73 -5.53
C VAL A 16 2.06 0.36 -5.26
N ALA A 17 1.61 -0.35 -4.22
CA ALA A 17 2.07 -1.71 -3.92
C ALA A 17 1.80 -2.67 -5.09
N LEU A 18 0.59 -2.63 -5.66
CA LEU A 18 0.21 -3.44 -6.82
C LEU A 18 1.02 -3.08 -8.06
N ASN A 19 1.34 -1.79 -8.26
CA ASN A 19 2.20 -1.37 -9.36
C ASN A 19 3.61 -1.97 -9.24
N TYR A 20 4.24 -1.91 -8.05
CA TYR A 20 5.54 -2.53 -7.82
C TYR A 20 5.48 -4.07 -7.93
N ALA A 21 4.41 -4.70 -7.44
CA ALA A 21 4.22 -6.14 -7.58
C ALA A 21 4.11 -6.57 -9.06
N ARG A 22 3.37 -5.82 -9.87
CA ARG A 22 3.29 -6.03 -11.33
C ARG A 22 4.63 -5.83 -12.02
N GLN A 23 5.37 -4.77 -11.69
CA GLN A 23 6.71 -4.55 -12.24
C GLN A 23 7.68 -5.69 -11.88
N ALA A 24 7.58 -6.26 -10.68
CA ALA A 24 8.43 -7.37 -10.25
C ALA A 24 8.20 -8.67 -11.05
N GLN A 25 7.04 -8.81 -11.71
CA GLN A 25 6.71 -9.96 -12.56
C GLN A 25 7.30 -9.85 -13.97
N GLN A 26 7.75 -8.68 -14.41
CA GLN A 26 8.32 -8.49 -15.74
C GLN A 26 9.67 -9.24 -15.88
N ALA A 27 10.01 -9.68 -17.10
CA ALA A 27 11.20 -10.49 -17.35
C ALA A 27 12.50 -9.68 -17.18
N ALA A 28 12.52 -8.44 -17.68
CA ALA A 28 13.66 -7.52 -17.65
C ALA A 28 13.35 -6.29 -16.78
N SER A 29 12.95 -6.50 -15.53
CA SER A 29 12.62 -5.40 -14.62
C SER A 29 13.88 -4.70 -14.12
N TYR A 30 13.96 -3.39 -14.32
CA TYR A 30 14.81 -2.50 -13.55
C TYR A 30 13.93 -1.57 -12.71
N PRO A 31 14.18 -1.40 -11.39
CA PRO A 31 15.23 -2.02 -10.56
C PRO A 31 15.03 -3.54 -10.34
N PRO A 32 16.01 -4.26 -9.73
CA PRO A 32 15.93 -5.71 -9.51
C PRO A 32 14.65 -6.18 -8.80
N LYS A 33 14.17 -7.38 -9.15
CA LYS A 33 12.89 -7.93 -8.66
C LYS A 33 12.75 -7.94 -7.14
N TRP A 34 13.82 -8.21 -6.41
CA TRP A 34 13.80 -8.24 -4.94
C TRP A 34 13.57 -6.84 -4.34
N VAL A 35 14.13 -5.78 -4.96
CA VAL A 35 13.89 -4.38 -4.58
C VAL A 35 12.42 -4.00 -4.83
N LEU A 36 11.88 -4.39 -5.99
CA LEU A 36 10.47 -4.14 -6.32
C LEU A 36 9.53 -4.86 -5.33
N LYS A 37 9.81 -6.11 -4.98
CA LYS A 37 9.06 -6.86 -3.96
C LYS A 37 9.16 -6.22 -2.59
N GLN A 38 10.34 -5.76 -2.18
CA GLN A 38 10.52 -5.07 -0.89
C GLN A 38 9.70 -3.77 -0.85
N ARG A 39 9.75 -2.95 -1.90
CA ARG A 39 8.93 -1.74 -2.02
C ARG A 39 7.43 -2.05 -2.00
N ALA A 40 7.01 -3.10 -2.73
CA ALA A 40 5.62 -3.55 -2.71
C ALA A 40 5.18 -3.97 -1.30
N MET A 41 6.01 -4.72 -0.56
CA MET A 41 5.71 -5.12 0.83
C MET A 41 5.61 -3.92 1.78
N VAL A 42 6.52 -2.95 1.69
CA VAL A 42 6.47 -1.73 2.51
C VAL A 42 5.18 -0.95 2.24
N MET A 43 4.82 -0.76 0.97
CA MET A 43 3.61 -0.04 0.59
C MET A 43 2.34 -0.80 1.01
N ALA A 44 2.31 -2.13 0.84
CA ALA A 44 1.20 -2.96 1.29
C ALA A 44 1.04 -2.93 2.82
N GLY A 45 2.15 -2.97 3.56
CA GLY A 45 2.15 -2.82 5.02
C GLY A 45 1.61 -1.45 5.45
N GLY A 46 2.06 -0.38 4.79
CA GLY A 46 1.53 0.97 5.03
C GLY A 46 0.03 1.08 4.73
N ALA A 47 -0.45 0.44 3.66
CA ALA A 47 -1.88 0.37 3.35
C ALA A 47 -2.65 -0.33 4.50
N GLY A 48 -2.17 -1.47 4.98
CA GLY A 48 -2.78 -2.18 6.11
C GLY A 48 -2.84 -1.32 7.39
N VAL A 49 -1.74 -0.65 7.74
CA VAL A 49 -1.68 0.23 8.92
C VAL A 49 -2.65 1.40 8.80
N THR A 50 -2.68 2.07 7.66
CA THR A 50 -3.58 3.22 7.43
C THR A 50 -5.04 2.80 7.37
N LEU A 51 -5.35 1.63 6.80
CA LEU A 51 -6.69 1.04 6.84
C LEU A 51 -7.14 0.78 8.27
N LEU A 52 -6.29 0.14 9.09
CA LEU A 52 -6.60 -0.15 10.50
C LEU A 52 -6.85 1.15 11.29
N LEU A 53 -6.02 2.17 11.08
CA LEU A 53 -6.24 3.48 11.70
C LEU A 53 -7.57 4.12 11.27
N GLY A 54 -7.91 4.04 9.98
CA GLY A 54 -9.20 4.50 9.47
C GLY A 54 -10.37 3.80 10.15
N ILE A 55 -10.29 2.48 10.32
CA ILE A 55 -11.31 1.66 11.00
C ILE A 55 -11.43 2.07 12.47
N MET A 56 -10.32 2.13 13.21
CA MET A 56 -10.31 2.50 14.62
C MET A 56 -10.93 3.89 14.84
N LEU A 57 -10.56 4.87 14.02
CA LEU A 57 -11.10 6.24 14.10
C LEU A 57 -12.58 6.33 13.69
N SER A 58 -13.07 5.39 12.88
CA SER A 58 -14.48 5.33 12.49
C SER A 58 -15.36 4.63 13.53
N ILE A 59 -14.76 3.79 14.39
CA ILE A 59 -15.45 3.10 15.49
C ILE A 59 -15.45 3.96 16.76
N LEU A 60 -14.36 4.71 17.00
CA LEU A 60 -14.19 5.54 18.18
C LEU A 60 -15.07 6.81 18.19
N HIS A 61 -15.72 7.12 17.06
CA HIS A 61 -16.45 8.36 16.82
C HIS A 61 -17.84 8.06 16.27
#